data_AF-A0A401TPT1-F1
#
_entry.id   AF-A0A401TPT1-F1
#
_cell.length_a   1.000
_cell.length_b   1.000
_cell.length_c   1.000
_cell.angle_alpha   90.00
_cell.angle_beta   90.00
_cell.angle_gamma   90.00
#
_symmetry.space_group_name_H-M   'P 1'
#
loop_
_entity.id
_entity.type
_entity.pdbx_description
1 polymer ?
#
loop_
_entity_poly.entity_id
_entity_poly.type
_entity_poly.pdbx_seq_one_letter_code
_entity_poly.pdbx_strand_id
1 'polypeptide(L)'
;MMAATAKYRDDIAGAIVTSGSSTSYALSSYQQFDSFTSLNGAMIAFTPHITNGGITVINVDGLGNRPLRTAPGVELQAGVIIQGTPYAATYNNSDAAWYLHGFFGNPYNVPLAAGMDYWAPTAPNSSFVFPIGQAISRVTYATLFSFIGTLYGSGDGSTTFNLPDKR
;
A
#
# COMPACT_ATOMS: atom_id res chain seq x y z
N MET A 1 15.98 -28.93 -10.87
CA MET A 1 15.92 -27.98 -9.74
C MET A 1 16.56 -26.64 -10.09
N MET A 2 17.79 -26.59 -10.62
CA MET A 2 18.51 -25.34 -10.92
C MET A 2 17.76 -24.35 -11.84
N ALA A 3 17.08 -24.82 -12.89
CA ALA A 3 16.37 -23.95 -13.82
C ALA A 3 15.14 -23.24 -13.18
N ALA A 4 14.38 -23.95 -12.34
CA ALA A 4 13.24 -23.37 -11.64
C ALA A 4 13.69 -22.36 -10.57
N THR A 5 14.78 -22.66 -9.86
CA THR A 5 15.37 -21.75 -8.89
C THR A 5 15.94 -20.48 -9.54
N ALA A 6 16.55 -20.60 -10.73
CA ALA A 6 17.01 -19.44 -11.50
C ALA A 6 15.83 -18.54 -11.93
N LYS A 7 14.76 -19.13 -12.47
CA LYS A 7 13.53 -18.40 -12.81
C LYS A 7 12.93 -17.67 -11.60
N TYR A 8 12.83 -18.36 -10.46
CA TYR A 8 12.36 -17.74 -9.21
C TYR A 8 13.25 -16.57 -8.78
N ARG A 9 14.57 -16.73 -8.81
CA ARG A 9 15.53 -15.65 -8.51
C ARG A 9 15.28 -14.44 -9.43
N ASP A 10 15.10 -14.69 -10.72
CA ASP A 10 14.93 -13.63 -11.72
C ASP A 10 13.57 -12.91 -11.54
N ASP A 11 12.52 -13.65 -11.15
CA ASP A 11 11.20 -13.09 -10.81
C ASP A 11 11.23 -12.18 -9.57
N ILE A 12 12.12 -12.43 -8.60
CA ILE A 12 12.24 -11.60 -7.39
C ILE A 12 13.37 -10.56 -7.45
N ALA A 13 14.14 -10.51 -8.54
CA ALA A 13 15.29 -9.61 -8.66
C ALA A 13 14.90 -8.13 -8.93
N GLY A 14 13.66 -7.86 -9.32
CA GLY A 14 13.16 -6.52 -9.66
C GLY A 14 13.42 -6.08 -11.10
N ALA A 15 13.94 -6.99 -11.95
CA ALA A 15 14.31 -6.71 -13.33
C ALA A 15 13.11 -6.64 -14.30
N ILE A 16 11.93 -7.12 -13.90
CA ILE A 16 10.74 -7.13 -14.76
C ILE A 16 10.19 -5.71 -14.88
N VAL A 17 10.34 -5.08 -16.04
CA VAL A 17 9.71 -3.79 -16.34
C VAL A 17 8.27 -4.03 -16.79
N THR A 18 7.32 -3.38 -16.13
CA THR A 18 5.90 -3.45 -16.51
C THR A 18 5.65 -2.85 -17.91
N SER A 19 4.52 -3.22 -18.51
CA SER A 19 3.93 -2.53 -19.67
C SER A 19 2.45 -2.22 -19.40
N GLY A 20 1.71 -1.69 -20.38
CA GLY A 20 0.27 -1.41 -20.25
C GLY A 20 -0.04 0.06 -20.00
N SER A 21 -0.88 0.35 -19.00
CA SER A 21 -1.33 1.70 -18.66
C SER A 21 -1.04 2.05 -17.20
N SER A 22 -1.29 3.31 -16.82
CA SER A 22 -1.10 3.80 -15.44
C SER A 22 -2.05 3.17 -14.41
N THR A 23 -3.07 2.41 -14.82
CA THR A 23 -3.98 1.71 -13.90
C THR A 23 -4.04 0.21 -14.16
N SER A 24 -3.32 -0.30 -15.16
CA SER A 24 -3.28 -1.71 -15.53
C SER A 24 -1.89 -2.09 -16.01
N TYR A 25 -1.07 -2.58 -15.08
CA TYR A 25 0.26 -3.07 -15.38
C TYR A 25 0.22 -4.50 -15.90
N ALA A 26 0.97 -4.78 -16.96
CA ALA A 26 1.23 -6.13 -17.44
C ALA A 26 2.67 -6.53 -17.11
N LEU A 27 2.85 -7.75 -16.64
CA LEU A 27 4.12 -8.36 -16.25
C LEU A 27 4.30 -9.69 -16.99
N SER A 28 5.51 -9.98 -17.43
CA SER A 28 5.90 -11.30 -17.94
C SER A 28 6.90 -11.90 -16.96
N SER A 29 6.48 -12.96 -16.27
CA SER A 29 7.33 -13.68 -15.32
C SER A 29 8.27 -14.63 -16.06
N TYR A 30 9.40 -14.95 -15.43
CA TYR A 30 10.33 -15.97 -15.89
C TYR A 30 9.79 -17.38 -15.62
N GLN A 31 9.01 -17.54 -14.55
CA GLN A 31 8.33 -18.81 -14.23
C GLN A 31 7.23 -19.17 -15.24
N GLN A 32 6.61 -18.19 -15.90
CA GLN A 32 5.53 -18.36 -16.88
C GLN A 32 4.35 -19.16 -16.31
N PHE A 33 3.58 -18.51 -15.43
CA PHE A 33 2.42 -19.13 -14.79
C PHE A 33 1.28 -19.30 -15.79
N ASP A 34 0.58 -20.43 -15.68
CA ASP A 34 -0.52 -20.85 -16.57
C ASP A 34 -1.91 -20.75 -15.92
N SER A 35 -1.96 -20.50 -14.60
CA SER A 35 -3.20 -20.39 -13.85
C SER A 35 -3.02 -19.57 -12.57
N PHE A 36 -4.12 -19.00 -12.05
CA PHE A 36 -4.10 -18.33 -10.74
C PHE A 36 -3.78 -19.30 -9.59
N THR A 37 -4.04 -20.60 -9.77
CA THR A 37 -3.70 -21.63 -8.79
C THR A 37 -2.18 -21.83 -8.70
N SER A 38 -1.48 -21.92 -9.84
CA SER A 38 -0.01 -22.06 -9.86
C SER A 38 0.71 -20.77 -9.46
N LEU A 39 0.08 -19.61 -9.68
CA LEU A 39 0.54 -18.30 -9.24
C LEU A 39 0.39 -18.06 -7.72
N ASN A 40 -0.41 -18.86 -7.01
CA ASN A 40 -0.68 -18.62 -5.59
C ASN A 40 0.59 -18.63 -4.74
N GLY A 41 0.82 -17.56 -3.99
CA GLY A 41 2.02 -17.40 -3.16
C GLY A 41 3.28 -16.98 -3.93
N ALA A 42 3.20 -16.83 -5.26
CA ALA A 42 4.31 -16.31 -6.06
C ALA A 42 4.58 -14.85 -5.67
N MET A 43 5.85 -14.53 -5.45
CA MET A 43 6.35 -13.17 -5.30
C MET A 43 6.95 -12.72 -6.62
N ILE A 44 6.53 -11.57 -7.12
CA ILE A 44 7.08 -10.98 -8.34
C ILE A 44 7.54 -9.56 -8.00
N ALA A 45 8.81 -9.30 -8.30
CA ALA A 45 9.41 -7.98 -8.22
C ALA A 45 9.39 -7.32 -9.59
N PHE A 46 8.94 -6.07 -9.64
CA PHE A 46 8.70 -5.34 -10.87
C PHE A 46 9.06 -3.86 -10.76
N THR A 47 9.39 -3.28 -11.90
CA THR A 47 9.68 -1.86 -12.08
C THR A 47 8.58 -1.21 -12.93
N PRO A 48 7.81 -0.24 -12.40
CA PRO A 48 6.76 0.45 -13.15
C PRO A 48 7.36 1.27 -14.31
N HIS A 49 6.80 1.13 -15.53
CA HIS A 49 7.19 1.95 -16.68
C HIS A 49 6.55 3.34 -16.66
N ILE A 50 5.49 3.50 -15.87
CA ILE A 50 4.77 4.74 -15.65
C ILE A 50 4.24 4.75 -14.20
N THR A 51 4.21 5.92 -13.57
CA THR A 51 3.61 6.08 -12.24
C THR A 51 2.12 5.77 -12.28
N ASN A 52 1.61 5.10 -11.24
CA ASN A 52 0.21 4.69 -11.26
C ASN A 52 -0.74 5.90 -11.17
N GLY A 53 -1.86 5.83 -11.89
CA GLY A 53 -2.84 6.92 -12.00
C GLY A 53 -4.05 6.78 -11.07
N GLY A 54 -4.12 5.73 -10.24
CA GLY A 54 -5.26 5.43 -9.37
C GLY A 54 -5.28 3.98 -8.91
N ILE A 55 -6.49 3.44 -8.70
CA ILE A 55 -6.67 2.00 -8.43
C ILE A 55 -5.99 1.21 -9.54
N THR A 56 -5.08 0.32 -9.15
CA THR A 56 -4.16 -0.34 -10.06
C THR A 56 -4.38 -1.84 -10.04
N VAL A 57 -4.37 -2.44 -11.22
CA VAL A 57 -4.37 -3.90 -11.38
C VAL A 57 -3.05 -4.37 -11.99
N ILE A 58 -2.70 -5.63 -11.73
CA ILE A 58 -1.60 -6.35 -12.36
C ILE A 58 -2.18 -7.52 -13.16
N ASN A 59 -1.68 -7.70 -14.39
CA ASN A 59 -1.86 -8.89 -15.20
C ASN A 59 -0.51 -9.58 -15.36
N VAL A 60 -0.38 -10.79 -14.82
CA VAL A 60 0.84 -11.61 -14.97
C VAL A 60 0.58 -12.66 -16.04
N ASP A 61 1.50 -12.77 -16.99
CA ASP A 61 1.53 -13.82 -18.03
C ASP A 61 0.24 -13.95 -18.85
N GLY A 62 -0.56 -12.87 -18.92
CA GLY A 62 -1.83 -12.86 -19.64
C GLY A 62 -2.98 -13.59 -18.92
N LEU A 63 -2.80 -13.99 -17.66
CA LEU A 63 -3.82 -14.71 -16.87
C LEU A 63 -5.06 -13.86 -16.55
N GLY A 64 -4.92 -12.54 -16.60
CA GLY A 64 -5.99 -11.58 -16.35
C GLY A 64 -5.69 -10.62 -15.20
N ASN A 65 -6.44 -9.52 -15.16
CA ASN A 65 -6.21 -8.41 -14.23
C ASN A 65 -6.62 -8.78 -12.80
N ARG A 66 -5.73 -8.51 -11.83
CA ARG A 66 -5.98 -8.64 -10.40
C ARG A 66 -5.58 -7.36 -9.66
N PRO A 67 -6.35 -6.89 -8.66
CA PRO A 67 -6.04 -5.67 -7.93
C PRO A 67 -4.68 -5.75 -7.24
N LEU A 68 -3.94 -4.64 -7.27
CA LEU A 68 -2.72 -4.43 -6.50
C LEU A 68 -3.05 -3.57 -5.28
N ARG A 69 -2.76 -4.10 -4.10
CA ARG A 69 -3.17 -3.54 -2.81
C ARG A 69 -2.00 -3.41 -1.85
N THR A 70 -2.18 -2.53 -0.87
CA THR A 70 -1.23 -2.37 0.25
C THR A 70 -1.57 -3.29 1.42
N ALA A 71 -2.84 -3.71 1.54
CA ALA A 71 -3.37 -4.64 2.53
C ALA A 71 -4.71 -5.23 2.02
N PRO A 72 -5.24 -6.31 2.64
CA PRO A 72 -6.57 -6.83 2.31
C PRO A 72 -7.64 -5.72 2.31
N GLY A 73 -8.34 -5.57 1.19
CA GLY A 73 -9.39 -4.55 1.01
C GLY A 73 -8.92 -3.10 0.89
N VAL A 74 -7.62 -2.82 0.85
CA VAL A 74 -7.07 -1.45 0.75
C VAL A 74 -6.46 -1.20 -0.63
N GLU A 75 -7.20 -0.45 -1.46
CA GLU A 75 -6.78 -0.10 -2.83
C GLU A 75 -5.66 0.94 -2.85
N LEU A 76 -4.87 0.92 -3.92
CA LEU A 76 -3.86 1.94 -4.18
C LEU A 76 -4.48 3.28 -4.58
N GLN A 77 -3.88 4.36 -4.07
CA GLN A 77 -4.13 5.72 -4.55
C GLN A 77 -3.21 6.05 -5.73
N ALA A 78 -3.54 7.10 -6.49
CA ALA A 78 -2.69 7.60 -7.57
C ALA A 78 -1.35 8.10 -7.02
N GLY A 79 -0.27 7.92 -7.78
CA GLY A 79 1.06 8.42 -7.42
C GLY A 79 1.79 7.62 -6.34
N VAL A 80 1.30 6.42 -6.01
CA VAL A 80 1.87 5.57 -4.95
C VAL A 80 2.98 4.64 -5.48
N ILE A 81 2.77 4.10 -6.67
CA ILE A 81 3.72 3.25 -7.39
C ILE A 81 4.46 4.13 -8.40
N ILE A 82 5.71 4.45 -8.11
CA ILE A 82 6.50 5.44 -8.85
C ILE A 82 7.23 4.77 -10.02
N GLN A 83 7.18 5.41 -11.19
CA GLN A 83 7.96 5.01 -12.36
C GLN A 83 9.44 4.76 -12.01
N GLY A 84 9.99 3.65 -12.51
CA GLY A 84 11.40 3.32 -12.35
C GLY A 84 11.81 2.83 -10.97
N THR A 85 10.90 2.81 -9.99
CA THR A 85 11.18 2.32 -8.63
C THR A 85 10.85 0.83 -8.54
N PRO A 86 11.78 -0.06 -8.14
CA PRO A 86 11.47 -1.47 -7.96
C PRO A 86 10.53 -1.70 -6.77
N TYR A 87 9.47 -2.47 -7.00
CA TYR A 87 8.53 -2.96 -5.98
C TYR A 87 8.49 -4.49 -6.03
N ALA A 88 7.96 -5.12 -4.99
CA ALA A 88 7.60 -6.53 -5.04
C ALA A 88 6.20 -6.76 -4.46
N ALA A 89 5.49 -7.74 -5.00
CA ALA A 89 4.17 -8.13 -4.52
C ALA A 89 4.00 -9.65 -4.51
N THR A 90 3.17 -10.16 -3.60
CA THR A 90 2.76 -11.57 -3.56
C THR A 90 1.32 -11.73 -3.98
N TYR A 91 1.03 -12.73 -4.81
CA TYR A 91 -0.33 -13.08 -5.20
C TYR A 91 -1.01 -13.98 -4.15
N ASN A 92 -2.23 -13.62 -3.77
CA ASN A 92 -3.12 -14.44 -2.94
C ASN A 92 -4.32 -14.88 -3.79
N ASN A 93 -4.43 -16.18 -4.07
CA ASN A 93 -5.51 -16.74 -4.88
C ASN A 93 -6.86 -16.77 -4.15
N SER A 94 -6.86 -16.80 -2.82
CA SER A 94 -8.10 -16.78 -2.02
C SER A 94 -8.75 -15.40 -2.02
N ASP A 95 -7.98 -14.31 -1.96
CA ASP A 95 -8.48 -12.92 -2.08
C ASP A 95 -8.51 -12.44 -3.55
N ALA A 96 -7.91 -13.22 -4.47
CA ALA A 96 -7.70 -12.86 -5.86
C ALA A 96 -7.02 -11.48 -6.03
N ALA A 97 -5.99 -11.19 -5.23
CA ALA A 97 -5.30 -9.90 -5.20
C ALA A 97 -3.78 -10.02 -5.04
N TRP A 98 -3.06 -8.98 -5.42
CA TRP A 98 -1.64 -8.78 -5.16
C TRP A 98 -1.44 -7.88 -3.96
N TYR A 99 -0.51 -8.25 -3.07
CA TYR A 99 -0.13 -7.42 -1.92
C TYR A 99 1.32 -6.96 -2.01
N LEU A 100 1.53 -5.64 -1.93
CA LEU A 100 2.85 -5.03 -1.93
C LEU A 100 3.64 -5.40 -0.68
N HIS A 101 4.92 -5.70 -0.88
CA HIS A 101 5.89 -5.90 0.19
C HIS A 101 6.49 -4.57 0.62
N GLY A 102 6.74 -4.42 1.92
CA GLY A 102 7.47 -3.28 2.47
C GLY A 102 6.82 -1.91 2.23
N PHE A 103 5.56 -1.86 1.78
CA PHE A 103 4.87 -0.61 1.48
C PHE A 103 4.75 0.28 2.73
N PHE A 104 4.25 -0.31 3.83
CA PHE A 104 4.39 0.27 5.15
C PHE A 104 5.68 -0.29 5.75
N GLY A 105 6.84 0.21 5.32
CA GLY A 105 8.14 -0.14 5.88
C GLY A 105 8.16 0.20 7.37
N ASN A 106 7.64 -0.71 8.19
CA ASN A 106 7.23 -0.53 9.57
C ASN A 106 6.15 0.59 9.77
N PRO A 107 4.88 0.26 10.11
CA PRO A 107 3.90 1.27 10.49
C PRO A 107 4.29 2.07 11.76
N TYR A 108 5.42 1.74 12.42
CA TYR A 108 5.93 2.39 13.63
C TYR A 108 7.16 3.30 13.45
N ASN A 109 7.57 3.71 12.23
CA ASN A 109 8.64 4.74 12.13
C ASN A 109 8.22 6.08 12.74
N VAL A 110 6.91 6.32 12.80
CA VAL A 110 6.27 7.38 13.60
C VAL A 110 5.29 6.65 14.53
N PRO A 111 5.55 6.55 15.84
CA PRO A 111 4.64 5.90 16.78
C PRO A 111 3.22 6.48 16.72
N LEU A 112 2.22 5.71 17.11
CA LEU A 112 0.86 6.23 17.23
C LEU A 112 0.85 7.47 18.14
N ALA A 113 0.13 8.51 17.73
CA ALA A 113 0.13 9.84 18.36
C ALA A 113 1.43 10.65 18.26
N ALA A 114 2.46 10.15 17.56
CA ALA A 114 3.63 10.97 17.20
C ALA A 114 3.34 11.81 15.94
N GLY A 115 4.19 12.82 15.71
CA GLY A 115 4.09 13.71 14.57
C GLY A 115 5.48 14.02 13.99
N MET A 116 5.48 14.62 12.81
CA MET A 116 6.68 15.06 12.10
C MET A 116 6.37 16.36 11.35
N ASP A 117 7.39 17.15 11.05
CA ASP A 117 7.21 18.35 10.22
C ASP A 117 6.77 17.95 8.81
N TYR A 118 5.80 18.68 8.28
CA TYR A 118 5.21 18.42 6.98
C TYR A 118 4.85 19.76 6.32
N TRP A 119 5.47 20.02 5.16
CA TRP A 119 5.44 21.34 4.52
C TRP A 119 4.33 21.52 3.48
N ALA A 120 3.62 20.46 3.09
CA ALA A 120 2.50 20.58 2.18
C ALA A 120 1.22 21.00 2.93
N PRO A 121 0.27 21.70 2.26
CA PRO A 121 -0.91 22.27 2.92
C PRO A 121 -2.00 21.24 3.27
N THR A 122 -1.87 20.00 2.78
CA THR A 122 -2.87 18.93 2.96
C THR A 122 -2.19 17.68 3.47
N ALA A 123 -2.73 17.09 4.54
CA ALA A 123 -2.20 15.86 5.12
C ALA A 123 -2.05 14.76 4.05
N PRO A 124 -0.97 13.97 4.09
CA PRO A 124 -0.62 13.06 2.99
C PRO A 124 -1.65 11.95 2.77
N ASN A 125 -2.35 11.51 3.82
CA ASN A 125 -3.47 10.58 3.76
C ASN A 125 -4.20 10.56 5.12
N SER A 126 -5.26 9.74 5.25
CA SER A 126 -6.09 9.63 6.46
C SER A 126 -5.38 9.07 7.70
N SER A 127 -4.16 8.57 7.59
CA SER A 127 -3.34 8.16 8.74
C SER A 127 -2.67 9.35 9.43
N PHE A 128 -2.69 10.52 8.79
CA PHE A 128 -2.10 11.75 9.29
C PHE A 128 -3.16 12.85 9.35
N VAL A 129 -3.09 13.65 10.41
CA VAL A 129 -3.99 14.78 10.61
C VAL A 129 -3.16 15.91 11.21
N PHE A 130 -3.31 17.13 10.69
CA PHE A 130 -2.61 18.27 11.26
C PHE A 130 -3.08 18.52 12.71
N PRO A 131 -2.16 18.78 13.65
CA PRO A 131 -2.51 19.10 15.03
C PRO A 131 -2.95 20.57 15.14
N ILE A 132 -4.20 20.86 14.76
CA ILE A 132 -4.78 22.22 14.79
C ILE A 132 -5.96 22.33 15.77
N GLY A 133 -6.04 21.44 16.76
CA GLY A 133 -7.04 21.48 17.84
C GLY A 133 -8.44 20.96 17.49
N GLN A 134 -8.65 20.45 16.27
CA GLN A 134 -9.94 19.98 15.80
C GLN A 134 -10.40 18.69 16.48
N ALA A 135 -11.72 18.52 16.54
CA ALA A 135 -12.37 17.29 16.99
C ALA A 135 -12.37 16.23 15.88
N ILE A 136 -11.99 15.00 16.20
CA ILE A 136 -12.01 13.83 15.30
C ILE A 136 -12.78 12.66 15.92
N SER A 137 -13.30 11.76 15.09
CA SER A 137 -14.17 10.65 15.50
C SER A 137 -13.46 9.62 16.39
N ARG A 138 -14.06 9.29 17.55
CA ARG A 138 -13.62 8.21 18.43
C ARG A 138 -13.77 6.83 17.80
N VAL A 139 -14.76 6.66 16.90
CA VAL A 139 -15.00 5.37 16.22
C VAL A 139 -13.96 5.15 15.13
N THR A 140 -13.69 6.17 14.32
CA THR A 140 -12.73 6.09 13.22
C THR A 140 -11.30 5.98 13.74
N TYR A 141 -10.98 6.67 14.85
CA TYR A 141 -9.63 6.71 15.44
C TYR A 141 -9.59 6.10 16.85
N ALA A 142 -10.20 4.92 17.03
CA ALA A 142 -10.38 4.28 18.33
C ALA A 142 -9.06 4.00 19.08
N THR A 143 -8.02 3.56 18.36
CA THR A 143 -6.68 3.31 18.92
C THR A 143 -5.97 4.60 19.34
N LEU A 144 -6.15 5.70 18.61
CA LEU A 144 -5.60 6.99 19.02
C LEU A 144 -6.34 7.51 20.27
N PHE A 145 -7.67 7.39 20.29
CA PHE A 145 -8.48 7.78 21.44
C PHE A 145 -8.14 6.97 22.70
N SER A 146 -7.91 5.66 22.60
CA SER A 146 -7.48 4.87 23.77
C SER A 146 -6.11 5.30 24.31
N PHE A 147 -5.28 5.93 23.48
CA PHE A 147 -3.93 6.36 23.85
C PHE A 147 -3.89 7.76 24.46
N ILE A 148 -4.54 8.75 23.83
CA ILE A 148 -4.52 10.15 24.30
C ILE A 148 -5.79 10.60 25.01
N GLY A 149 -6.87 9.82 24.92
CA GLY A 149 -8.17 10.13 25.52
C GLY A 149 -8.67 11.51 25.11
N THR A 150 -9.10 12.27 26.11
CA THR A 150 -9.57 13.65 25.98
C THR A 150 -8.54 14.66 26.46
N LEU A 151 -7.24 14.30 26.46
CA LEU A 151 -6.16 15.15 26.98
C LEU A 151 -6.17 16.56 26.39
N TYR A 152 -6.54 16.68 25.11
CA TYR A 152 -6.59 17.96 24.38
C TYR A 152 -8.01 18.52 24.22
N GLY A 153 -8.98 17.94 24.93
CA GLY A 153 -10.38 18.32 24.88
C GLY A 153 -11.32 17.15 24.60
N SER A 154 -12.54 17.24 25.11
CA SER A 154 -13.55 16.19 25.02
C SER A 154 -14.22 16.06 23.65
N GLY A 155 -13.89 16.93 22.69
CA GLY A 155 -14.68 17.10 21.48
C GLY A 155 -16.12 17.49 21.83
N ASP A 156 -17.07 16.86 21.16
CA ASP A 156 -18.51 16.92 21.41
C ASP A 156 -18.97 16.21 22.71
N GLY A 157 -18.04 15.61 23.48
CA GLY A 157 -18.35 14.89 24.72
C GLY A 157 -18.86 13.46 24.53
N SER A 158 -19.10 13.00 23.31
CA SER A 158 -19.68 11.68 23.04
C SER A 158 -18.94 10.92 21.94
N THR A 159 -18.93 11.46 20.72
CA THR A 159 -18.48 10.75 19.52
C THR A 159 -17.12 11.19 19.01
N THR A 160 -16.57 12.27 19.56
CA THR A 160 -15.30 12.87 19.11
C THR A 160 -14.35 13.16 20.27
N PHE A 161 -13.09 13.42 19.94
CA PHE A 161 -12.06 13.90 20.86
C PHE A 161 -11.16 14.90 20.13
N ASN A 162 -10.55 15.83 20.86
CA ASN A 162 -9.70 16.84 20.24
C ASN A 162 -8.26 16.35 20.07
N LEU A 163 -7.63 16.79 18.99
CA LEU A 163 -6.18 16.70 18.80
C LEU A 163 -5.45 17.86 19.50
N PRO A 164 -4.12 17.77 19.68
CA PRO A 164 -3.31 18.92 20.06
C PRO A 164 -3.47 20.08 19.07
N ASP A 165 -3.25 21.31 19.54
CA ASP A 165 -3.08 22.49 18.70
C ASP A 165 -1.61 22.94 18.75
N LYS A 166 -0.92 22.92 17.61
CA LYS A 166 0.51 23.26 17.46
C LYS A 166 0.76 24.34 16.41
N ARG A 167 -0.22 25.21 16.16
CA ARG A 167 -0.06 26.37 15.28
C ARG A 167 0.81 27.46 15.89
#